data_AF-A0A011NVG9-F1
#
_entry.id   AF-A0A011NVG9-F1
#
_cell.length_a   1.000
_cell.length_b   1.000
_cell.length_c   1.000
_cell.angle_alpha   90.00
_cell.angle_beta   90.00
_cell.angle_gamma   90.00
#
_symmetry.space_group_name_H-M   'P 1'
#
loop_
_entity.id
_entity.type
_entity.pdbx_description
1 polymer ?
#
loop_
_entity_poly.entity_id
_entity_poly.type
_entity_poly.pdbx_seq_one_letter_code
_entity_poly.pdbx_strand_id
1 'polypeptide(L)'
;MVKTLGAKRAVLLPVSAPFHSSLMRPAADRLAARLAELSLQPPRLPVINNVDVAVEDDPARIREALVRQAHSPVRWVETIRRLAAMGITSVAECGPGKVLAGLTKRCADGVASVALADLASLEAALGSLE
;
A
#
# COMPACT_ATOMS: atom_id res chain seq x y z
N MET A 1 -27.98 6.87 -4.97
CA MET A 1 -27.76 6.17 -3.69
C MET A 1 -26.65 6.74 -2.82
N VAL A 2 -25.51 7.25 -3.33
CA VAL A 2 -24.54 8.03 -2.47
C VAL A 2 -24.38 9.49 -2.89
N LYS A 3 -24.54 9.82 -4.18
CA LYS A 3 -24.61 11.22 -4.65
C LYS A 3 -25.76 11.99 -4.00
N THR A 4 -26.87 11.30 -3.76
CA THR A 4 -28.04 11.81 -3.04
C THR A 4 -27.77 12.07 -1.56
N LEU A 5 -26.68 11.53 -1.01
CA LEU A 5 -26.20 11.77 0.35
C LEU A 5 -25.06 12.82 0.39
N GLY A 6 -24.86 13.59 -0.69
CA GLY A 6 -23.88 14.68 -0.74
C GLY A 6 -22.48 14.29 -1.22
N ALA A 7 -22.25 13.04 -1.63
CA ALA A 7 -20.96 12.65 -2.20
C ALA A 7 -20.66 13.42 -3.50
N LYS A 8 -19.54 14.16 -3.53
CA LYS A 8 -19.10 14.94 -4.70
C LYS A 8 -19.00 14.11 -5.98
N ARG A 9 -18.59 12.84 -5.85
CA ARG A 9 -18.49 11.89 -6.96
C ARG A 9 -18.74 10.48 -6.45
N ALA A 10 -19.51 9.70 -7.22
CA ALA A 10 -19.64 8.26 -7.06
C ALA A 10 -19.63 7.63 -8.46
N VAL A 11 -18.81 6.61 -8.65
CA VAL A 11 -18.60 5.93 -9.93
C VAL A 11 -18.60 4.44 -9.67
N LEU A 12 -19.38 3.68 -10.44
CA LEU A 12 -19.28 2.23 -10.46
C LEU A 12 -18.01 1.86 -11.23
N LEU A 13 -17.10 1.13 -10.58
CA LEU A 13 -15.81 0.77 -11.17
C LEU A 13 -15.95 -0.48 -12.05
N PRO A 14 -15.40 -0.49 -13.27
CA PRO A 14 -15.35 -1.68 -14.12
C PRO A 14 -14.21 -2.61 -13.67
N VAL A 15 -14.33 -3.16 -12.46
CA VAL A 15 -13.36 -4.10 -11.88
C VAL A 15 -13.94 -5.50 -11.81
N SER A 16 -13.08 -6.50 -11.93
CA SER A 16 -13.48 -7.91 -12.04
C SER A 16 -13.98 -8.54 -10.74
N ALA A 17 -13.66 -7.95 -9.58
CA ALA A 17 -13.98 -8.52 -8.27
C ALA A 17 -14.14 -7.45 -7.17
N PRO A 18 -14.84 -7.78 -6.07
CA PRO A 18 -15.00 -6.91 -4.90
C PRO A 18 -13.78 -7.01 -3.96
N PHE A 19 -12.60 -6.61 -4.46
CA PHE A 19 -11.34 -6.69 -3.71
C PHE A 19 -11.42 -6.01 -2.33
N HIS A 20 -10.69 -6.54 -1.35
CA HIS A 20 -10.61 -6.03 0.03
C HIS A 20 -11.94 -6.01 0.78
N SER A 21 -12.91 -6.83 0.36
CA SER A 21 -14.17 -7.05 1.07
C SER A 21 -14.22 -8.45 1.70
N SER A 22 -15.18 -8.65 2.60
CA SER A 22 -15.45 -9.97 3.19
C SER A 22 -15.77 -11.05 2.16
N LEU A 23 -16.22 -10.69 0.95
CA LEU A 23 -16.47 -11.63 -0.15
C LEU A 23 -15.17 -12.25 -0.69
N MET A 24 -14.00 -11.70 -0.36
CA MET A 24 -12.72 -12.25 -0.78
C MET A 24 -12.16 -13.36 0.12
N ARG A 25 -12.86 -13.76 1.20
CA ARG A 25 -12.41 -14.84 2.10
C ARG A 25 -12.02 -16.14 1.36
N PRO A 26 -12.79 -16.65 0.39
CA PRO A 26 -12.38 -17.88 -0.32
C PRO A 26 -11.06 -17.72 -1.10
N ALA A 27 -10.76 -16.52 -1.61
CA ALA A 27 -9.47 -16.25 -2.23
C ALA A 27 -8.35 -16.13 -1.20
N ALA A 28 -8.64 -15.60 -0.01
CA ALA A 28 -7.70 -15.52 1.10
C ALA A 28 -7.31 -16.92 1.61
N ASP A 29 -8.26 -17.87 1.69
CA ASP A 29 -7.97 -19.25 2.10
C ASP A 29 -7.03 -19.94 1.10
N ARG A 30 -7.27 -19.74 -0.21
CA ARG A 30 -6.38 -20.22 -1.27
C ARG A 30 -4.99 -19.57 -1.19
N LEU A 31 -4.94 -18.27 -0.90
CA LEU A 31 -3.68 -17.55 -0.69
C LEU A 31 -2.92 -18.11 0.51
N ALA A 32 -3.61 -18.42 1.62
CA ALA A 32 -3.00 -19.01 2.81
C ALA A 32 -2.32 -20.35 2.49
N ALA A 33 -3.00 -21.23 1.76
CA ALA A 33 -2.45 -22.50 1.32
C ALA A 33 -1.17 -22.31 0.47
N ARG A 34 -1.20 -21.42 -0.51
CA ARG A 34 -0.02 -21.14 -1.36
C ARG A 34 1.11 -20.49 -0.60
N LEU A 35 0.80 -19.58 0.31
CA LEU A 35 1.83 -18.96 1.14
C LEU A 35 2.52 -20.02 2.01
N ALA A 36 1.79 -20.96 2.61
CA ALA A 36 2.37 -22.02 3.46
C ALA A 36 3.46 -22.86 2.75
N GLU A 37 3.43 -22.95 1.43
CA GLU A 37 4.45 -23.62 0.60
C GLU A 37 5.75 -22.80 0.46
N LEU A 38 5.75 -21.51 0.80
CA LEU A 38 6.87 -20.60 0.60
C LEU A 38 7.68 -20.38 1.88
N SER A 39 9.01 -20.43 1.74
CA SER A 39 9.95 -20.00 2.79
C SER A 39 10.08 -18.48 2.78
N LEU A 40 9.44 -17.82 3.75
CA LEU A 40 9.58 -16.39 3.97
C LEU A 40 10.78 -16.11 4.88
N GLN A 41 11.53 -15.05 4.58
CA GLN A 41 12.63 -14.56 5.39
C GLN A 41 12.26 -13.21 6.01
N PRO A 42 12.80 -12.87 7.19
CA PRO A 42 12.63 -11.53 7.76
C PRO A 42 13.08 -10.45 6.77
N PRO A 43 12.32 -9.36 6.63
CA PRO A 43 12.66 -8.30 5.70
C PRO A 43 13.91 -7.55 6.19
N ARG A 44 14.83 -7.21 5.27
CA ARG A 44 16.05 -6.45 5.59
C ARG A 44 15.77 -4.98 5.91
N LEU A 45 14.63 -4.47 5.45
CA LEU A 45 14.15 -3.11 5.69
C LEU A 45 12.75 -3.20 6.31
N PRO A 46 12.40 -2.32 7.26
CA PRO A 46 11.05 -2.27 7.82
C PRO A 46 9.98 -2.14 6.74
N VAL A 47 8.97 -3.00 6.76
CA VAL A 47 7.81 -2.95 5.86
C VAL A 47 6.56 -2.68 6.68
N ILE A 48 5.89 -1.55 6.42
CA ILE A 48 4.59 -1.25 7.03
C ILE A 48 3.50 -1.99 6.23
N ASN A 49 2.84 -2.97 6.86
CA ASN A 49 1.75 -3.69 6.20
C ASN A 49 0.44 -2.87 6.20
N ASN A 50 -0.43 -3.11 5.21
CA ASN A 50 -1.61 -2.27 5.01
C ASN A 50 -2.77 -2.55 5.95
N VAL A 51 -2.86 -3.79 6.48
CA VAL A 51 -4.01 -4.21 7.29
C VAL A 51 -3.88 -3.70 8.72
N ASP A 52 -2.67 -3.77 9.28
CA ASP A 52 -2.39 -3.41 10.66
C ASP A 52 -1.73 -2.02 10.79
N VAL A 53 -1.13 -1.49 9.71
CA VAL A 53 -0.32 -0.24 9.72
C VAL A 53 0.85 -0.37 10.71
N ALA A 54 1.46 -1.55 10.72
CA ALA A 54 2.55 -1.92 11.61
C ALA A 54 3.73 -2.49 10.81
N VAL A 55 4.92 -2.33 11.37
CA VAL A 55 6.11 -3.06 10.93
C VAL A 55 6.06 -4.43 11.59
N GLU A 56 6.24 -5.47 10.78
CA GLU A 56 6.33 -6.85 11.22
C GLU A 56 7.61 -7.47 10.65
N ASP A 57 8.37 -8.17 11.49
CA ASP A 57 9.61 -8.83 11.14
C ASP A 57 9.53 -10.36 11.24
N ASP A 58 8.52 -10.90 11.94
CA ASP A 58 8.25 -12.33 12.00
C ASP A 58 7.61 -12.83 10.69
N PRO A 59 8.27 -13.74 9.94
CA PRO A 59 7.71 -14.32 8.72
C PRO A 59 6.34 -14.98 8.89
N ALA A 60 6.05 -15.55 10.07
CA ALA A 60 4.75 -16.15 10.36
C ALA A 60 3.66 -15.07 10.43
N ARG A 61 3.91 -13.97 11.14
CA ARG A 61 2.96 -12.86 11.26
C ARG A 61 2.81 -12.07 9.96
N ILE A 62 3.87 -11.93 9.17
CA ILE A 62 3.81 -11.39 7.80
C ILE A 62 2.85 -12.24 6.95
N ARG A 63 2.97 -13.57 7.02
CA ARG A 63 2.10 -14.48 6.28
C ARG A 63 0.63 -14.28 6.64
N GLU A 64 0.32 -14.20 7.94
CA GLU A 64 -1.03 -13.94 8.39
C GLU A 64 -1.55 -12.57 7.94
N ALA A 65 -0.72 -11.52 8.00
CA ALA A 65 -1.09 -10.18 7.53
C ALA A 65 -1.43 -10.17 6.03
N LEU A 66 -0.66 -10.87 5.20
CA LEU A 66 -0.92 -11.01 3.76
C LEU A 66 -2.27 -11.70 3.48
N VAL A 67 -2.61 -12.75 4.25
CA VAL A 67 -3.92 -13.43 4.15
C VAL A 67 -5.05 -12.49 4.55
N ARG A 68 -4.95 -11.85 5.72
CA ARG A 68 -5.97 -10.90 6.20
C ARG A 68 -6.17 -9.76 5.21
N GLN A 69 -5.09 -9.25 4.60
CA GLN A 69 -5.15 -8.14 3.67
C GLN A 69 -6.02 -8.43 2.42
N ALA A 70 -6.10 -9.68 1.98
CA ALA A 70 -6.90 -10.05 0.80
C ALA A 70 -8.39 -9.70 0.96
N HIS A 71 -8.91 -9.71 2.18
CA HIS A 71 -10.32 -9.47 2.50
C HIS A 71 -10.54 -8.30 3.48
N SER A 72 -9.53 -7.44 3.66
CA SER A 72 -9.53 -6.32 4.60
C SER A 72 -9.13 -5.02 3.90
N PRO A 73 -9.57 -3.85 4.41
CA PRO A 73 -9.28 -2.56 3.77
C PRO A 73 -7.78 -2.25 3.71
N VAL A 74 -7.39 -1.53 2.67
CA VAL A 74 -6.03 -0.97 2.53
C VAL A 74 -5.99 0.38 3.23
N ARG A 75 -5.28 0.48 4.35
CA ARG A 75 -5.22 1.69 5.20
C ARG A 75 -4.12 2.67 4.76
N TRP A 76 -4.10 3.01 3.47
CA TRP A 76 -2.98 3.76 2.86
C TRP A 76 -2.74 5.15 3.48
N VAL A 77 -3.81 5.89 3.81
CA VAL A 77 -3.68 7.21 4.45
C VAL A 77 -2.95 7.09 5.79
N GLU A 78 -3.28 6.06 6.57
CA GLU A 78 -2.66 5.79 7.86
C GLU A 78 -1.21 5.33 7.69
N THR A 79 -0.91 4.53 6.66
CA THR A 79 0.46 4.14 6.29
C THR A 79 1.34 5.36 6.00
N ILE A 80 0.90 6.30 5.15
CA ILE A 80 1.69 7.52 4.86
C ILE A 80 1.88 8.39 6.11
N ARG A 81 0.85 8.52 6.94
CA ARG A 81 0.96 9.24 8.22
C ARG A 81 1.92 8.56 9.19
N ARG A 82 1.95 7.22 9.20
CA ARG A 82 2.91 6.46 10.00
C ARG A 82 4.34 6.68 9.52
N LEU A 83 4.59 6.71 8.21
CA LEU A 83 5.89 7.06 7.64
C LEU A 83 6.32 8.47 8.10
N ALA A 84 5.43 9.46 7.99
CA ALA A 84 5.70 10.82 8.45
C ALA A 84 6.02 10.87 9.96
N ALA A 85 5.27 10.14 10.78
CA ALA A 85 5.51 10.03 12.22
C ALA A 85 6.81 9.30 12.58
N MET A 86 7.38 8.53 11.64
CA MET A 86 8.71 7.92 11.76
C MET A 86 9.83 8.87 11.31
N GLY A 87 9.52 10.12 10.95
CA GLY A 87 10.48 11.12 10.51
C GLY A 87 10.84 11.07 9.03
N ILE A 88 10.12 10.27 8.23
CA ILE A 88 10.35 10.18 6.79
C ILE A 88 9.75 11.40 6.11
N THR A 89 10.61 12.18 5.45
CA THR A 89 10.25 13.42 4.75
C THR A 89 10.17 13.27 3.24
N SER A 90 10.65 12.15 2.69
CA SER A 90 10.67 11.87 1.26
C SER A 90 10.27 10.42 0.97
N VAL A 91 9.39 10.22 -0.01
CA VAL A 91 8.98 8.89 -0.50
C VAL A 91 9.12 8.79 -2.01
N ALA A 92 9.48 7.60 -2.49
CA ALA A 92 9.56 7.29 -3.91
C ALA A 92 8.53 6.22 -4.28
N GLU A 93 7.71 6.49 -5.30
CA GLU A 93 6.83 5.49 -5.92
C GLU A 93 7.64 4.72 -6.96
N CYS A 94 7.92 3.45 -6.68
CA CYS A 94 8.66 2.56 -7.56
C CYS A 94 7.69 1.79 -8.47
N GLY A 95 7.74 2.04 -9.78
CA GLY A 95 6.89 1.37 -10.75
C GLY A 95 6.18 2.34 -11.70
N PRO A 96 5.32 1.83 -12.59
CA PRO A 96 4.69 2.65 -13.61
C PRO A 96 3.68 3.64 -13.02
N GLY A 97 3.67 4.86 -13.56
CA GLY A 97 2.69 5.89 -13.19
C GLY A 97 3.14 6.77 -12.05
N LYS A 98 2.17 7.44 -11.40
CA LYS A 98 2.41 8.44 -10.35
C LYS A 98 1.25 8.54 -9.35
N VAL A 99 0.54 7.42 -9.14
CA VAL A 99 -0.69 7.42 -8.36
C VAL A 99 -0.37 7.62 -6.88
N LEU A 100 0.56 6.83 -6.35
CA LEU A 100 0.93 6.90 -4.94
C LEU A 100 1.60 8.23 -4.61
N ALA A 101 2.49 8.73 -5.47
CA ALA A 101 3.09 10.05 -5.32
C ALA A 101 2.02 11.16 -5.30
N GLY A 102 1.01 11.07 -6.16
CA GLY A 102 -0.14 11.98 -6.14
C GLY A 102 -0.98 11.89 -4.86
N LEU A 103 -1.13 10.69 -4.29
CA LEU A 103 -1.85 10.46 -3.04
C LEU A 103 -1.09 10.91 -1.80
N THR A 104 0.24 10.78 -1.77
CA THR A 104 1.08 11.15 -0.60
C THR A 104 0.79 12.57 -0.13
N LYS A 105 0.76 13.54 -1.05
CA LYS A 105 0.48 14.96 -0.76
C LYS A 105 -0.91 15.21 -0.13
N ARG A 106 -1.85 14.27 -0.29
CA ARG A 106 -3.20 14.34 0.30
C ARG A 106 -3.32 13.59 1.63
N CYS A 107 -2.34 12.75 1.97
CA CYS A 107 -2.37 11.90 3.15
C CYS A 107 -1.67 12.56 4.35
N ALA A 108 -0.54 13.22 4.10
CA ALA A 108 0.26 13.92 5.11
C ALA A 108 0.99 15.12 4.50
N ASP A 109 1.05 16.22 5.25
CA ASP A 109 1.87 17.39 4.92
C ASP A 109 3.34 17.11 5.23
N GLY A 110 4.25 17.81 4.55
CA GLY A 110 5.70 17.72 4.81
C GLY A 110 6.39 16.46 4.28
N VAL A 111 5.65 15.56 3.61
CA VAL A 111 6.23 14.39 2.92
C VAL A 111 6.31 14.67 1.42
N ALA A 112 7.53 14.92 0.94
CA ALA A 112 7.83 15.02 -0.48
C ALA A 112 7.66 13.64 -1.15
N SER A 113 7.26 13.64 -2.42
CA SER A 113 7.05 12.41 -3.18
C SER A 113 7.56 12.52 -4.61
N VAL A 114 8.29 11.51 -5.06
CA VAL A 114 8.73 11.35 -6.45
C VAL A 114 8.18 10.06 -7.04
N ALA A 115 7.92 10.03 -8.35
CA ALA A 115 7.53 8.82 -9.07
C ALA A 115 8.70 8.37 -9.97
N LEU A 116 9.17 7.15 -9.78
CA LEU A 116 10.28 6.54 -10.51
C LEU A 116 9.73 5.70 -11.67
N ALA A 117 9.02 6.37 -12.58
CA ALA A 117 8.24 5.72 -13.64
C ALA A 117 9.06 5.36 -14.89
N ASP A 118 10.21 6.01 -15.07
CA ASP A 118 11.12 5.85 -16.20
C ASP A 118 12.56 6.20 -15.81
N LEU A 119 13.52 5.95 -16.71
CA LEU A 119 14.94 6.19 -16.46
C LEU A 119 15.23 7.67 -16.13
N ALA A 120 14.60 8.61 -16.86
CA ALA A 120 14.82 10.03 -16.65
C ALA A 120 14.36 10.49 -15.25
N SER A 121 13.20 10.02 -14.79
CA SER A 121 12.68 10.31 -13.45
C SER A 121 13.54 9.68 -12.34
N LEU A 122 14.12 8.50 -12.60
CA LEU A 122 15.06 7.85 -11.68
C LEU A 122 16.37 8.64 -11.56
N GLU A 123 16.97 9.03 -12.68
CA GLU A 123 18.20 9.81 -12.72
C GLU A 123 18.02 11.18 -12.02
N ALA A 124 16.90 11.85 -12.29
CA ALA A 124 16.56 13.10 -11.62
C ALA A 124 16.38 12.92 -10.10
N ALA A 125 15.78 11.81 -9.66
CA ALA A 125 15.60 11.51 -8.23
C ALA A 125 16.94 11.22 -7.53
N LEU A 126 17.83 10.46 -8.17
CA LEU A 126 19.17 10.13 -7.63
C LEU A 126 19.97 11.39 -7.31
N GLY A 127 19.98 12.38 -8.21
CA GLY A 127 20.67 13.66 -7.98
C GLY A 127 20.09 14.53 -6.84
N SER A 128 18.96 14.13 -6.25
CA SER A 128 18.33 14.82 -5.10
C SER A 128 18.48 14.09 -3.77
N LEU A 129 19.07 12.88 -3.78
CA LEU A 129 19.26 12.02 -2.62
C LEU A 129 20.71 11.99 -2.13
N GLU A 130 21.62 12.67 -2.84
CA GLU A 130 23.00 12.97 -2.44
C GLU A 130 23.07 14.32 -1.69
#